data_AF-A0A8C9IBK0-F1
#
_entry.id   AF-A0A8C9IBK0-F1
#
_cell.length_a   1.000
_cell.length_b   1.000
_cell.length_c   1.000
_cell.angle_alpha   90.00
_cell.angle_beta   90.00
_cell.angle_gamma   90.00
#
_symmetry.space_group_name_H-M   'P 1'
#
loop_
_entity.id
_entity.type
_entity.pdbx_description
1 polymer ?
#
loop_
_entity_poly.entity_id
_entity_poly.type
_entity_poly.pdbx_seq_one_letter_code
_entity_poly.pdbx_strand_id
1 'polypeptide(L)'
;MASVLKKTTGLAVCKSPHEKLRIFHTNICDVLEQIPKNAAYRKYIEQITNEKLAMVKVESDVQKLEDQLEGGQIKEIILLGKNELSLTRQMM
;
A
#
# COMPACT_ATOMS: atom_id res chain seq x y z
N MET A 1 16.00 -13.64 -21.83
CA MET A 1 14.53 -13.72 -21.73
C MET A 1 14.03 -12.33 -21.38
N ALA A 2 13.19 -11.76 -22.24
CA ALA A 2 12.79 -10.36 -22.22
C ALA A 2 11.99 -10.04 -20.95
N SER A 3 12.58 -9.24 -20.07
CA SER A 3 11.88 -8.56 -18.99
C SER A 3 10.79 -7.68 -19.60
N VAL A 4 9.53 -8.02 -19.32
CA VAL A 4 8.33 -7.26 -19.71
C VAL A 4 8.45 -5.86 -19.10
N LEU A 5 9.01 -4.95 -19.88
CA LEU A 5 9.03 -3.52 -19.61
C LEU A 5 7.62 -2.99 -19.97
N LYS A 6 6.74 -2.88 -18.96
CA LYS A 6 5.55 -2.02 -19.06
C LYS A 6 6.05 -0.58 -19.30
N LYS A 7 6.10 -0.18 -20.57
CA LYS A 7 6.27 1.21 -21.02
C LYS A 7 4.99 1.97 -20.66
N THR A 8 5.03 2.84 -19.65
CA THR A 8 4.28 4.12 -19.54
C THR A 8 4.11 4.55 -18.07
N THR A 9 4.95 5.52 -17.68
CA THR A 9 4.84 6.54 -16.62
C THR A 9 6.26 6.80 -16.14
N GLY A 10 6.73 8.05 -16.21
CA GLY A 10 8.09 8.50 -15.84
C GLY A 10 8.46 8.34 -14.36
N LEU A 11 7.86 7.38 -13.67
CA LEU A 11 8.07 7.03 -12.28
C LEU A 11 8.83 5.71 -12.20
N ALA A 12 9.87 5.61 -11.37
CA ALA A 12 10.77 4.46 -11.32
C ALA A 12 10.03 3.13 -11.06
N VAL A 13 10.32 2.09 -11.85
CA VAL A 13 9.81 0.73 -11.63
C VAL A 13 10.39 0.21 -10.33
N CYS A 14 9.52 -0.15 -9.38
CA CYS A 14 9.93 -0.70 -8.11
C CYS A 14 10.37 -2.16 -8.30
N LYS A 15 11.61 -2.50 -7.93
CA LYS A 15 12.15 -3.87 -8.07
C LYS A 15 11.41 -4.92 -7.23
N SER A 16 10.87 -4.54 -6.07
CA SER A 16 10.08 -5.40 -5.17
C SER A 16 8.90 -4.63 -4.57
N PRO A 17 7.74 -4.56 -5.27
CA PRO A 17 6.59 -3.81 -4.79
C PRO A 17 5.95 -4.42 -3.54
N HIS A 18 5.86 -5.75 -3.44
CA HIS A 18 5.27 -6.44 -2.27
C HIS A 18 5.99 -6.10 -0.96
N GLU A 19 7.32 -6.11 -0.98
CA GLU A 19 8.13 -5.80 0.19
C GLU A 19 7.92 -4.35 0.65
N LYS A 20 7.89 -3.41 -0.29
CA LYS A 20 7.59 -2.00 0.03
C LYS A 20 6.18 -1.83 0.57
N LEU A 21 5.17 -2.45 -0.06
CA LEU A 21 3.80 -2.39 0.42
C LEU A 21 3.67 -2.94 1.83
N ARG A 22 4.34 -4.06 2.12
CA ARG A 22 4.39 -4.62 3.46
C ARG A 22 4.98 -3.65 4.47
N ILE A 23 6.12 -3.04 4.14
CA ILE A 23 6.76 -2.02 5.00
C ILE A 23 5.83 -0.83 5.24
N PHE A 24 5.17 -0.32 4.19
CA PHE A 24 4.24 0.80 4.34
C PHE A 24 3.07 0.46 5.25
N HIS A 25 2.43 -0.69 5.05
CA HIS A 25 1.29 -1.10 5.87
C HIS A 25 1.70 -1.36 7.33
N THR A 26 2.87 -1.96 7.59
CA THR A 26 3.38 -2.11 8.96
C THR A 26 3.61 -0.75 9.62
N ASN A 27 4.29 0.17 8.93
CA ASN A 27 4.51 1.51 9.47
C ASN A 27 3.20 2.28 9.70
N ILE A 28 2.19 2.12 8.83
CA ILE A 28 0.86 2.72 9.02
C ILE A 28 0.21 2.15 10.29
N CYS A 29 0.24 0.83 10.51
CA CYS A 29 -0.24 0.22 11.74
C CYS A 29 0.45 0.78 12.99
N ASP A 30 1.78 0.90 12.97
CA ASP A 30 2.56 1.45 14.09
C ASP A 30 2.17 2.91 14.42
N VAL A 31 1.89 3.70 13.37
CA VAL A 31 1.45 5.10 13.50
C VAL A 31 0.00 5.16 14.01
N LEU A 32 -0.88 4.27 13.54
CA LEU A 32 -2.27 4.17 14.00
C LEU A 32 -2.38 3.79 15.48
N GLU A 33 -1.40 3.06 16.02
CA GLU A 33 -1.40 2.73 17.45
C GLU A 33 -1.39 3.97 18.36
N GLN A 34 -0.75 5.06 17.91
CA GLN A 34 -0.66 6.31 18.64
C GLN A 34 -1.95 7.16 18.57
N ILE A 35 -2.81 6.91 17.57
CA ILE A 35 -4.10 7.60 17.43
C ILE A 35 -5.13 6.98 18.41
N PRO A 36 -5.95 7.77 19.12
CA PRO A 36 -6.96 7.22 20.02
C PRO A 36 -7.92 6.24 19.33
N LYS A 37 -8.23 5.10 19.98
CA LYS A 37 -9.16 4.06 19.48
C LYS A 37 -10.58 4.56 19.21
N ASN A 38 -10.96 5.70 19.78
CA ASN A 38 -12.26 6.32 19.57
C ASN A 38 -12.35 7.10 18.24
N ALA A 39 -11.21 7.38 17.58
CA ALA A 39 -11.21 8.07 16.30
C ALA A 39 -11.83 7.17 15.22
N ALA A 40 -12.87 7.67 14.53
CA ALA A 40 -13.48 6.99 13.40
C ALA A 40 -12.44 6.68 12.31
N TYR A 41 -11.53 7.62 12.05
CA TYR A 41 -10.43 7.47 11.10
C TYR A 41 -9.59 6.22 11.37
N ARG A 42 -9.17 5.98 12.63
CA ARG A 42 -8.36 4.82 12.99
C ARG A 42 -9.06 3.50 12.63
N LYS A 43 -10.35 3.36 12.97
CA LYS A 43 -11.12 2.15 12.69
C LYS A 43 -11.19 1.83 11.20
N TYR A 44 -11.48 2.84 10.38
CA TYR A 44 -11.56 2.66 8.92
C TYR A 44 -10.21 2.34 8.29
N ILE A 45 -9.14 3.02 8.71
CA ILE A 45 -7.81 2.79 8.14
C ILE A 45 -7.24 1.45 8.58
N GLU A 46 -7.44 1.03 9.84
CA GLU A 46 -7.05 -0.31 10.30
C GLU A 46 -7.75 -1.39 9.48
N GLN A 47 -9.05 -1.26 9.20
CA GLN A 47 -9.79 -2.20 8.37
C GLN A 47 -9.22 -2.24 6.93
N ILE A 48 -9.12 -1.09 6.27
CA ILE A 48 -8.63 -1.00 4.87
C ILE A 48 -7.18 -1.52 4.77
N THR A 49 -6.33 -1.16 5.73
CA THR A 49 -4.92 -1.59 5.76
C THR A 49 -4.81 -3.09 5.96
N ASN A 50 -5.62 -3.69 6.83
CA ASN A 50 -5.63 -5.14 7.05
C ASN A 50 -6.14 -5.91 5.84
N GLU A 51 -7.21 -5.44 5.19
CA GLU A 51 -7.74 -6.04 3.96
C GLU A 51 -6.70 -5.99 2.83
N LYS A 52 -6.09 -4.83 2.61
CA LYS A 52 -5.01 -4.67 1.60
C LYS A 52 -3.79 -5.53 1.92
N LEU A 53 -3.38 -5.59 3.19
CA LEU A 53 -2.25 -6.40 3.61
C LEU A 53 -2.53 -7.91 3.48
N ALA A 54 -3.78 -8.34 3.67
CA ALA A 54 -4.19 -9.71 3.39
C ALA A 54 -4.10 -10.02 1.89
N MET A 55 -4.59 -9.13 1.02
CA MET A 55 -4.48 -9.31 -0.43
C MET A 55 -3.02 -9.37 -0.90
N VAL A 56 -2.15 -8.49 -0.40
CA VAL A 56 -0.70 -8.48 -0.71
C VAL A 56 0.02 -9.75 -0.24
N LYS A 57 -0.50 -10.44 0.79
CA LYS A 57 0.04 -11.72 1.29
C LYS A 57 -0.44 -12.91 0.46
N VAL A 58 -1.68 -12.89 0.01
CA VAL A 58 -2.29 -13.97 -0.78
C VAL A 58 -1.75 -13.97 -2.20
N GLU A 59 -1.66 -12.79 -2.82
CA GLU A 59 -1.17 -12.66 -4.18
C GLU A 59 0.35 -12.46 -4.20
N SER A 60 1.06 -13.42 -4.77
CA SER A 60 2.50 -13.35 -5.00
C SER A 60 2.89 -12.69 -6.33
N ASP A 61 1.93 -12.55 -7.24
CA ASP A 61 2.15 -11.95 -8.57
C ASP A 61 1.74 -10.48 -8.59
N VAL A 62 2.65 -9.62 -9.02
CA VAL A 62 2.42 -8.17 -9.12
C VAL A 62 1.27 -7.84 -10.07
N GLN A 63 1.13 -8.58 -11.18
CA GLN A 63 0.08 -8.29 -12.16
C GLN A 63 -1.31 -8.64 -11.62
N LYS A 64 -1.45 -9.79 -10.96
CA LYS A 64 -2.71 -10.18 -10.33
C LYS A 64 -3.08 -9.26 -9.18
N LEU A 65 -2.08 -8.83 -8.42
CA LEU A 65 -2.28 -7.86 -7.34
C LEU A 65 -2.75 -6.49 -7.89
N GLU A 66 -2.22 -6.03 -9.02
CA GLU A 66 -2.72 -4.83 -9.72
C GLU A 66 -4.18 -4.99 -10.13
N ASP A 67 -4.55 -6.12 -10.72
CA ASP A 67 -5.92 -6.39 -11.15
C ASP A 67 -6.89 -6.48 -9.95
N GLN A 68 -6.45 -7.08 -8.84
CA GLN A 68 -7.29 -7.29 -7.66
C GLN A 68 -7.44 -6.06 -6.76
N LEU A 69 -6.44 -5.17 -6.72
CA LEU A 69 -6.52 -3.94 -5.94
C LEU A 69 -7.37 -2.85 -6.60
N GLU A 70 -7.78 -3.03 -7.86
CA GLU A 70 -8.53 -2.07 -8.69
C GLU A 70 -7.94 -0.65 -8.70
N GLY A 71 -6.71 -0.49 -8.18
CA GLY A 71 -6.09 0.78 -7.80
C GLY A 71 -5.12 1.31 -8.85
N GLY A 72 -5.24 0.84 -10.09
CA GLY A 72 -4.36 1.20 -11.19
C GLY A 72 -3.01 0.50 -11.13
N GLN A 73 -1.94 1.21 -11.50
CA GLN A 73 -0.60 0.63 -11.52
C GLN A 73 -0.05 0.46 -10.10
N ILE A 74 0.81 -0.54 -9.87
CA ILE A 74 1.46 -0.81 -8.58
C ILE A 74 2.18 0.42 -8.01
N LYS A 75 2.62 1.31 -8.89
CA LYS A 75 3.25 2.58 -8.55
C LYS A 75 2.30 3.56 -7.86
N GLU A 76 1.05 3.64 -8.33
CA GLU A 76 0.02 4.50 -7.75
C GLU A 76 -0.37 3.99 -6.37
N ILE A 77 -0.47 2.67 -6.21
CA ILE A 77 -0.72 2.02 -4.92
C ILE A 77 0.42 2.32 -3.92
N ILE A 78 1.68 2.29 -4.38
CA ILE A 78 2.84 2.67 -3.56
C ILE A 78 2.79 4.15 -3.18
N LEU A 79 2.42 5.03 -4.10
CA LEU A 79 2.29 6.47 -3.83
C LEU A 79 1.15 6.74 -2.84
N LEU A 80 0.02 6.06 -3.00
CA LEU A 80 -1.11 6.11 -2.09
C LEU A 80 -0.69 5.72 -0.67
N GLY A 81 0.01 4.59 -0.51
CA GLY A 81 0.53 4.16 0.80
C GLY A 81 1.48 5.18 1.45
N LYS A 82 2.31 5.87 0.65
CA LYS A 82 3.16 6.97 1.17
C LYS A 82 2.35 8.17 1.62
N ASN A 83 1.37 8.59 0.83
CA ASN A 83 0.51 9.73 1.15
C ASN A 83 -0.32 9.44 2.40
N GLU A 84 -0.83 8.21 2.51
CA GLU A 84 -1.61 7.75 3.66
C GLU A 84 -0.75 7.73 4.92
N LEU A 85 0.47 7.20 4.85
CA LEU A 85 1.43 7.29 5.96
C LEU A 85 1.75 8.73 6.37
N SER A 86 1.91 9.64 5.40
CA SER A 86 2.13 11.07 5.69
C SER A 86 0.90 11.69 6.36
N LEU A 87 -0.31 11.37 5.89
CA LEU A 87 -1.56 11.85 6.46
C LEU A 87 -1.76 11.33 7.88
N THR A 88 -1.54 10.04 8.12
CA THR A 88 -1.67 9.44 9.45
C THR A 88 -0.69 10.09 10.44
N ARG A 89 0.53 10.44 10.01
CA ARG A 89 1.49 11.22 10.83
C ARG A 89 1.04 12.65 11.10
N GLN A 90 0.31 13.28 10.20
CA GLN A 90 -0.28 14.61 10.42
C GLN A 90 -1.53 14.56 11.32
N MET A 91 -2.18 13.40 11.41
CA MET A 91 -3.38 13.17 12.23
C MET A 91 -3.07 12.62 13.64
N MET A 92 -1.81 12.27 13.92
CA MET A 92 -1.30 12.07 15.29
C MET A 92 -1.43 13.37 16.10
#